data_AF-A0A2E8B092-F1
#
_entry.id   AF-A0A2E8B092-F1
#
_cell.length_a   1.000
_cell.length_b   1.000
_cell.length_c   1.000
_cell.angle_alpha   90.00
_cell.angle_beta   90.00
_cell.angle_gamma   90.00
#
_symmetry.space_group_name_H-M   'P 1'
#
loop_
_entity.id
_entity.type
_entity.pdbx_description
1 polymer ?
#
loop_
_entity_poly.entity_id
_entity_poly.type
_entity_poly.pdbx_seq_one_letter_code
_entity_poly.pdbx_strand_id
1 'polypeptide(L)'
;MKFTPWITLFTLMMPTQSLIAEHSQPASEIRFNQQIRPLLSDNCFACHGPDSSSRQGELRLDTRAGAFASGAIVPGEAETSELVVRILSDDPDLMMPPPESDEQLSPENKQQLIRWIDAGANWEEHWSFIKPQKTRLPEPPGVKKWASNPIDHFILAKLKSAGMKPNDPEGRYSLA
;
A
#
# COMPACT_ATOMS: atom_id res chain seq x y z
N MET A 1 80.60 -14.49 -14.83
CA MET A 1 79.23 -14.77 -14.34
C MET A 1 78.49 -13.44 -14.30
N LYS A 2 77.52 -13.23 -15.20
CA LYS A 2 76.75 -11.97 -15.29
C LYS A 2 75.31 -12.26 -14.88
N PHE A 3 74.86 -11.63 -13.79
CA PHE A 3 73.48 -11.66 -13.32
C PHE A 3 72.70 -10.52 -13.96
N THR A 4 71.55 -10.81 -14.56
CA THR A 4 70.54 -9.82 -14.95
C THR A 4 69.31 -9.98 -14.07
N PRO A 5 68.75 -8.92 -13.45
CA PRO A 5 67.53 -9.02 -12.67
C PRO A 5 66.30 -8.85 -13.58
N TRP A 6 65.29 -9.68 -13.33
CA TRP A 6 63.99 -9.65 -13.99
C TRP A 6 63.07 -8.71 -13.21
N ILE A 7 62.63 -7.61 -13.83
CA ILE A 7 61.66 -6.69 -13.23
C ILE A 7 60.26 -7.25 -13.52
N THR A 8 59.55 -7.67 -12.48
CA THR A 8 58.12 -8.00 -12.54
C THR A 8 57.29 -6.74 -12.38
N LEU A 9 56.62 -6.31 -13.46
CA LEU A 9 55.59 -5.27 -13.41
C LEU A 9 54.31 -5.89 -12.84
N PHE A 10 53.88 -5.44 -11.66
CA PHE A 10 52.61 -5.84 -11.06
C PHE A 10 51.55 -4.79 -11.42
N THR A 11 50.70 -5.09 -12.40
CA THR A 11 49.61 -4.19 -12.83
C THR A 11 48.46 -4.30 -11.82
N LEU A 12 48.23 -3.24 -11.04
CA LEU A 12 47.14 -3.16 -10.07
C LEU A 12 45.80 -2.92 -10.80
N MET A 13 44.97 -3.96 -10.95
CA MET A 13 43.58 -3.81 -11.38
C MET A 13 42.73 -3.30 -10.20
N MET A 14 42.27 -2.05 -10.27
CA MET A 14 41.26 -1.54 -9.35
C MET A 14 39.86 -1.97 -9.82
N PRO A 15 39.01 -2.53 -8.93
CA PRO A 15 37.64 -2.90 -9.27
C PRO A 15 36.78 -1.63 -9.39
N THR A 16 36.11 -1.47 -10.52
CA THR A 16 35.06 -0.47 -10.71
C THR A 16 33.86 -0.84 -9.83
N GLN A 17 33.68 -0.13 -8.72
CA GLN A 17 32.47 -0.25 -7.93
C GLN A 17 31.34 0.47 -8.65
N SER A 18 30.40 -0.29 -9.23
CA SER A 18 29.11 0.24 -9.65
C SER A 18 28.34 0.69 -8.41
N LEU A 19 28.11 1.99 -8.28
CA LEU A 19 27.06 2.51 -7.40
C LEU A 19 25.71 1.98 -7.90
N ILE A 20 25.06 1.15 -7.10
CA ILE A 20 23.64 0.86 -7.28
C ILE A 20 22.90 2.12 -6.85
N ALA A 21 22.30 2.81 -7.81
CA ALA A 21 21.34 3.86 -7.51
C ALA A 21 20.05 3.21 -7.00
N GLU A 22 19.81 3.34 -5.69
CA GLU A 22 18.54 3.01 -5.06
C GLU A 22 17.43 3.76 -5.81
N HIS A 23 16.56 3.04 -6.52
CA HIS A 23 15.39 3.65 -7.15
C HIS A 23 14.43 4.09 -6.05
N SER A 24 14.54 5.36 -5.63
CA SER A 24 13.54 6.02 -4.81
C SER A 24 12.26 6.09 -5.64
N GLN A 25 11.36 5.13 -5.45
CA GLN A 25 10.01 5.25 -6.01
C GLN A 25 9.40 6.52 -5.40
N PRO A 26 8.82 7.43 -6.21
CA PRO A 26 8.08 8.55 -5.66
C PRO A 26 7.02 7.97 -4.73
N ALA A 27 6.90 8.53 -3.53
CA ALA A 27 5.88 8.12 -2.56
C ALA A 27 4.53 8.14 -3.29
N SER A 28 3.95 6.96 -3.51
CA SER A 28 2.67 6.87 -4.19
C SER A 28 1.65 7.63 -3.36
N GLU A 29 0.83 8.45 -4.02
CA GLU A 29 -0.25 9.17 -3.37
C GLU A 29 -1.11 8.19 -2.55
N ILE A 30 -1.37 8.53 -1.28
CA ILE A 30 -2.14 7.66 -0.39
C ILE A 30 -3.59 7.64 -0.86
N ARG A 31 -4.06 6.46 -1.26
CA ARG A 31 -5.43 6.26 -1.78
C ARG A 31 -6.36 5.84 -0.64
N PHE A 32 -7.21 6.77 -0.20
CA PHE A 32 -8.07 6.56 0.97
C PHE A 32 -8.91 5.28 0.86
N ASN A 33 -9.60 5.07 -0.27
CA ASN A 33 -10.48 3.92 -0.44
C ASN A 33 -9.73 2.57 -0.51
N GLN A 34 -8.46 2.56 -0.92
CA GLN A 34 -7.69 1.34 -1.10
C GLN A 34 -6.83 1.00 0.12
N GLN A 35 -6.36 2.02 0.83
CA GLN A 35 -5.35 1.87 1.87
C GLN A 35 -5.84 2.25 3.26
N ILE A 36 -6.77 3.20 3.41
CA ILE A 36 -7.15 3.77 4.71
C ILE A 36 -8.52 3.32 5.16
N ARG A 37 -9.53 3.40 4.27
CA ARG A 37 -10.89 2.97 4.57
C ARG A 37 -10.95 1.51 5.05
N PRO A 38 -10.23 0.53 4.46
CA PRO A 38 -10.19 -0.83 4.99
C PRO A 38 -9.63 -0.88 6.42
N LEU A 39 -8.55 -0.15 6.72
CA LEU A 39 -7.97 -0.10 8.07
C LEU A 39 -8.98 0.41 9.10
N LEU A 40 -9.69 1.50 8.77
CA LEU A 40 -10.73 2.06 9.65
C LEU A 40 -11.94 1.11 9.77
N SER A 41 -12.31 0.44 8.68
CA SER A 41 -13.41 -0.52 8.67
C SER A 41 -13.13 -1.71 9.58
N ASP A 42 -11.94 -2.28 9.46
CA ASP A 42 -11.56 -3.49 10.16
C ASP A 42 -11.29 -3.21 11.64
N ASN A 43 -10.69 -2.05 11.97
CA ASN A 43 -10.19 -1.79 13.32
C ASN A 43 -11.01 -0.77 14.13
N CYS A 44 -11.95 -0.04 13.52
CA CYS A 44 -12.58 1.11 14.21
C CYS A 44 -14.11 1.13 14.11
N PHE A 45 -14.71 0.70 13.00
CA PHE A 45 -16.14 0.92 12.76
C PHE A 45 -17.07 0.07 13.62
N ALA A 46 -16.57 -1.03 14.21
CA ALA A 46 -17.36 -1.81 15.16
C ALA A 46 -17.85 -0.97 16.35
N CYS A 47 -16.99 -0.10 16.88
CA CYS A 47 -17.31 0.76 18.03
C CYS A 47 -17.50 2.24 17.66
N HIS A 48 -17.03 2.70 16.50
CA HIS A 48 -17.10 4.10 16.08
C HIS A 48 -17.71 4.29 14.68
N GLY A 49 -18.58 3.38 14.28
CA GLY A 49 -19.21 3.34 12.95
C GLY A 49 -20.71 3.64 12.94
N PRO A 50 -21.44 3.15 11.94
CA PRO A 50 -22.82 3.55 11.67
C PRO A 50 -23.86 2.98 12.64
N ASP A 51 -23.56 1.87 13.32
CA ASP A 51 -24.45 1.30 14.32
C ASP A 51 -24.41 2.16 15.60
N SER A 52 -25.54 2.74 15.99
CA SER A 52 -25.65 3.57 17.18
C SER A 52 -25.68 2.76 18.47
N SER A 53 -26.05 1.48 18.42
CA SER A 53 -26.20 0.64 19.62
C SER A 53 -24.86 0.20 20.21
N SER A 54 -23.85 0.01 19.36
CA SER A 54 -22.47 -0.32 19.70
C SER A 54 -21.56 0.92 19.75
N ARG A 55 -22.07 2.10 19.36
CA ARG A 55 -21.25 3.30 19.21
C ARG A 55 -20.77 3.83 20.55
N GLN A 56 -19.46 4.02 20.65
CA GLN A 56 -18.81 4.63 21.79
C GLN A 56 -18.47 6.10 21.51
N GLY A 57 -18.69 6.96 22.51
CA GLY A 57 -18.34 8.38 22.47
C GLY A 57 -19.07 9.20 21.41
N GLU A 58 -20.20 8.70 20.86
CA GLU A 58 -20.91 9.29 19.72
C GLU A 58 -20.02 9.56 18.47
N LEU A 59 -18.85 8.92 18.42
CA LEU A 59 -17.84 9.15 17.40
C LEU A 59 -18.17 8.38 16.13
N ARG A 60 -18.02 9.05 14.98
CA ARG A 60 -18.35 8.54 13.64
C ARG A 60 -17.13 8.59 12.73
N LEU A 61 -16.28 7.57 12.81
CA LEU A 61 -15.11 7.43 11.93
C LEU A 61 -15.46 6.93 10.52
N ASP A 62 -16.68 6.43 10.32
CA ASP A 62 -17.17 5.94 9.02
C ASP A 62 -17.61 7.07 8.07
N THR A 63 -17.75 8.30 8.58
CA THR A 63 -18.16 9.48 7.80
C THR A 63 -17.11 10.58 7.89
N ARG A 64 -16.89 11.30 6.77
CA ARG A 64 -15.97 12.44 6.75
C ARG A 64 -16.33 13.51 7.78
N ALA A 65 -17.62 13.83 7.87
CA ALA A 65 -18.10 14.86 8.78
C ALA A 65 -17.84 14.48 10.25
N GLY A 66 -18.16 13.25 10.63
CA GLY A 66 -17.95 12.77 12.00
C GLY A 66 -16.47 12.62 12.39
N ALA A 67 -15.65 12.13 11.47
CA ALA A 67 -14.23 11.93 11.67
C ALA A 67 -13.49 13.26 11.93
N PHE A 68 -13.87 14.33 11.22
CA PHE A 68 -13.17 15.62 11.32
C PHE A 68 -13.81 16.57 12.34
N ALA A 69 -15.14 16.57 12.51
CA ALA A 69 -15.82 17.48 13.42
C ALA A 69 -15.52 17.21 14.90
N SER A 70 -15.18 15.97 15.24
CA SER A 70 -14.85 15.55 16.61
C SER A 70 -13.41 15.88 17.04
N GLY A 71 -12.55 16.30 16.11
CA GLY A 71 -11.11 16.40 16.35
C GLY A 71 -10.39 15.05 16.39
N ALA A 72 -11.10 13.95 16.09
CA ALA A 72 -10.48 12.62 16.04
C ALA A 72 -9.40 12.53 14.95
N ILE A 73 -9.64 13.18 13.81
CA ILE A 73 -8.64 13.35 12.74
C ILE A 73 -8.54 14.84 12.43
N VAL A 74 -7.33 15.38 12.59
CA VAL A 74 -6.95 16.75 12.25
C VAL A 74 -6.04 16.71 11.03
N PRO A 75 -6.53 17.12 9.84
CA PRO A 75 -5.73 17.09 8.61
C PRO A 75 -4.40 17.83 8.74
N GLY A 76 -3.29 17.15 8.45
CA GLY A 76 -1.93 17.70 8.49
C GLY A 76 -1.27 17.68 9.88
N GLU A 77 -1.99 17.26 10.91
CA GLU A 77 -1.55 17.35 12.31
C GLU A 77 -1.72 15.98 13.00
N ALA A 78 -0.97 14.96 12.57
CA ALA A 78 -1.11 13.62 13.12
C ALA A 78 -0.85 13.59 14.62
N GLU A 79 0.16 14.31 15.12
CA GLU A 79 0.53 14.32 16.55
C GLU A 79 -0.59 14.81 17.47
N THR A 80 -1.46 15.70 16.98
CA THR A 80 -2.60 16.24 17.75
C THR A 80 -3.92 15.54 17.47
N SER A 81 -3.95 14.64 16.48
CA SER A 81 -5.16 13.89 16.13
C SER A 81 -5.41 12.81 17.18
N GLU A 82 -6.59 12.84 17.82
CA GLU A 82 -6.91 11.89 18.88
C GLU A 82 -6.80 10.43 18.40
N LEU A 83 -7.13 10.14 17.14
CA LEU A 83 -6.93 8.82 16.55
C LEU A 83 -5.48 8.35 16.70
N VAL A 84 -4.50 9.21 16.42
CA VAL A 84 -3.08 8.87 16.50
C VAL A 84 -2.64 8.69 17.94
N VAL A 85 -3.08 9.57 18.84
CA VAL A 85 -2.84 9.46 20.28
C VAL A 85 -3.30 8.10 20.80
N ARG A 86 -4.50 7.66 20.40
CA ARG A 86 -5.11 6.41 20.86
C ARG A 86 -4.43 5.17 20.30
N ILE A 87 -4.07 5.15 19.01
CA ILE A 87 -3.40 3.97 18.41
C ILE A 87 -1.95 3.81 18.87
N LEU A 88 -1.33 4.87 19.40
CA LEU A 88 0.03 4.86 19.95
C LEU A 88 0.09 4.75 21.47
N SER A 89 -1.05 4.82 22.16
CA SER A 89 -1.12 4.67 23.61
C SER A 89 -0.84 3.22 24.03
N ASP A 90 -0.11 3.06 25.14
CA ASP A 90 0.07 1.79 25.85
C ASP A 90 -0.84 1.67 27.08
N ASP A 91 -1.60 2.73 27.41
CA ASP A 91 -2.59 2.71 28.49
C ASP A 91 -3.83 1.91 28.05
N PRO A 92 -4.19 0.80 28.74
CA PRO A 92 -5.31 -0.05 28.36
C PRO A 92 -6.67 0.66 28.38
N ASP A 93 -6.83 1.73 29.17
CA ASP A 93 -8.08 2.49 29.25
C ASP A 93 -8.21 3.52 28.11
N LEU A 94 -7.10 3.84 27.45
CA LEU A 94 -7.05 4.84 26.37
C LEU A 94 -6.78 4.22 25.01
N MET A 95 -6.02 3.13 24.93
CA MET A 95 -5.56 2.58 23.66
C MET A 95 -6.72 2.11 22.78
N MET A 96 -6.56 2.32 21.47
CA MET A 96 -7.51 1.83 20.48
C MET A 96 -6.78 1.02 19.39
N PRO A 97 -7.32 -0.13 18.96
CA PRO A 97 -8.51 -0.79 19.51
C PRO A 97 -8.32 -1.24 20.98
N PRO A 98 -9.40 -1.34 21.78
CA PRO A 98 -9.31 -1.78 23.17
C PRO A 98 -8.73 -3.20 23.31
N PRO A 99 -8.02 -3.53 24.39
CA PRO A 99 -7.41 -4.85 24.59
C PRO A 99 -8.41 -6.02 24.56
N GLU A 100 -9.67 -5.77 24.93
CA GLU A 100 -10.76 -6.75 24.90
C GLU A 100 -11.40 -6.93 23.52
N SER A 101 -11.05 -6.09 22.55
CA SER A 101 -11.46 -6.29 21.16
C SER A 101 -10.57 -7.33 20.48
N ASP A 102 -11.13 -8.06 19.51
CA ASP A 102 -10.37 -9.01 18.71
C ASP A 102 -9.50 -8.33 17.62
N GLU A 103 -9.49 -7.00 17.57
CA GLU A 103 -8.83 -6.21 16.53
C GLU A 103 -7.50 -5.62 16.99
N GLN A 104 -6.48 -5.67 16.12
CA GLN A 104 -5.17 -5.09 16.42
C GLN A 104 -4.54 -4.44 15.19
N LEU A 105 -4.05 -3.21 15.38
CA LEU A 105 -3.29 -2.50 14.36
C LEU A 105 -1.82 -2.92 14.40
N SER A 106 -1.33 -3.46 13.28
CA SER A 106 0.11 -3.66 13.10
C SER A 106 0.87 -2.32 13.07
N PRO A 107 2.17 -2.30 13.40
CA PRO A 107 2.99 -1.09 13.30
C PRO A 107 2.92 -0.40 11.93
N GLU A 108 2.85 -1.20 10.85
CA GLU A 108 2.75 -0.71 9.48
C GLU A 108 1.41 0.00 9.23
N ASN A 109 0.30 -0.56 9.74
CA ASN A 109 -1.02 0.03 9.64
C ASN A 109 -1.11 1.33 10.45
N LYS A 110 -0.54 1.36 11.67
CA LYS A 110 -0.43 2.60 12.46
C LYS A 110 0.31 3.68 11.69
N GLN A 111 1.47 3.33 11.12
CA GLN A 111 2.25 4.28 10.32
C GLN A 111 1.51 4.75 9.05
N GLN A 112 0.69 3.89 8.44
CA GLN A 112 -0.09 4.26 7.27
C GLN A 112 -1.19 5.28 7.61
N LEU A 113 -1.85 5.13 8.76
CA LEU A 113 -2.80 6.11 9.28
C LEU A 113 -2.11 7.45 9.59
N ILE A 114 -0.97 7.42 10.28
CA ILE A 114 -0.18 8.62 10.62
C ILE A 114 0.21 9.39 9.34
N ARG A 115 0.84 8.70 8.38
CA ARG A 115 1.24 9.32 7.11
C ARG A 115 0.07 9.90 6.33
N TRP A 116 -1.08 9.23 6.36
CA TRP A 116 -2.28 9.74 5.69
C TRP A 116 -2.79 11.03 6.33
N ILE A 117 -2.78 11.10 7.66
CA ILE A 117 -3.20 12.30 8.39
C ILE A 117 -2.22 13.45 8.12
N ASP A 118 -0.91 13.21 8.23
CA ASP A 118 0.14 14.20 7.92
C ASP A 118 0.05 14.71 6.46
N ALA A 119 -0.33 13.84 5.53
CA ALA A 119 -0.58 14.21 4.13
C ALA A 119 -1.89 15.00 3.91
N GLY A 120 -2.55 15.45 4.97
CA GLY A 120 -3.78 16.25 4.92
C GLY A 120 -5.07 15.44 4.95
N ALA A 121 -5.01 14.17 5.36
CA ALA A 121 -6.17 13.28 5.56
C ALA A 121 -7.17 13.32 4.39
N ASN A 122 -6.67 13.28 3.14
CA ASN A 122 -7.54 13.37 1.97
C ASN A 122 -8.59 12.25 1.99
N TRP A 123 -9.86 12.63 1.89
CA TRP A 123 -11.00 11.73 2.05
C TRP A 123 -11.67 11.48 0.71
N GLU A 124 -11.74 10.21 0.30
CA GLU A 124 -12.45 9.82 -0.92
C GLU A 124 -13.89 9.39 -0.60
N GLU A 125 -14.84 9.74 -1.47
CA GLU A 125 -16.18 9.13 -1.46
C GLU A 125 -16.09 7.61 -1.58
N HIS A 126 -17.10 6.89 -1.08
CA HIS A 126 -17.11 5.43 -1.23
C HIS A 126 -17.06 5.06 -2.72
N TRP A 127 -16.30 4.03 -3.08
CA TRP A 127 -16.03 3.65 -4.47
C TRP A 127 -17.30 3.44 -5.32
N SER A 128 -18.41 3.05 -4.69
CA SER A 128 -19.71 2.84 -5.35
C SER A 128 -20.37 4.13 -5.85
N PHE A 129 -19.98 5.29 -5.32
CA PHE A 129 -20.48 6.61 -5.73
C PHE A 129 -19.54 7.32 -6.70
N ILE A 130 -18.31 6.84 -6.83
CA ILE A 130 -17.34 7.37 -7.79
C ILE A 130 -17.62 6.74 -9.17
N LYS A 131 -17.88 7.58 -10.17
CA LYS A 131 -18.11 7.13 -11.56
C LYS A 131 -16.89 6.33 -12.06
N PRO A 132 -17.06 5.07 -12.50
CA PRO A 132 -15.96 4.30 -13.08
C PRO A 132 -15.35 5.00 -14.29
N GLN A 133 -14.02 5.08 -14.32
CA GLN A 133 -13.28 5.64 -15.45
C GLN A 133 -12.69 4.51 -16.28
N LYS A 134 -12.73 4.63 -17.62
CA LYS A 134 -12.11 3.66 -18.52
C LYS A 134 -10.59 3.81 -18.47
N THR A 135 -9.91 2.79 -17.96
CA THR A 135 -8.45 2.71 -18.02
C THR A 135 -7.99 2.31 -19.41
N ARG A 136 -6.87 2.89 -19.87
CA ARG A 136 -6.22 2.47 -21.12
C ARG A 136 -5.71 1.03 -20.99
N LEU A 137 -6.01 0.19 -21.97
CA LEU A 137 -5.50 -1.18 -22.01
C LEU A 137 -3.98 -1.16 -22.17
N PRO A 138 -3.24 -1.98 -21.39
CA PRO A 138 -1.82 -2.15 -21.63
C PRO A 138 -1.59 -2.90 -22.95
N GLU A 139 -0.49 -2.58 -23.61
CA GLU A 139 -0.12 -3.16 -24.91
C GLU A 139 1.22 -3.92 -24.83
N PRO A 140 1.31 -4.97 -23.99
CA PRO A 140 2.54 -5.76 -23.90
C PRO A 140 2.83 -6.48 -25.23
N PRO A 141 4.11 -6.76 -25.57
CA PRO A 141 4.43 -7.42 -26.84
C PRO A 141 3.71 -8.76 -27.01
N GLY A 142 3.07 -8.97 -28.16
CA GLY A 142 2.31 -10.21 -28.42
C GLY A 142 0.88 -10.24 -27.88
N VAL A 143 0.41 -9.19 -27.20
CA VAL A 143 -0.97 -9.12 -26.66
C VAL A 143 -2.02 -9.32 -27.73
N LYS A 144 -1.87 -8.72 -28.91
CA LYS A 144 -2.82 -8.86 -30.02
C LYS A 144 -3.02 -10.29 -30.51
N LYS A 145 -2.06 -11.18 -30.24
CA LYS A 145 -2.12 -12.60 -30.63
C LYS A 145 -2.65 -13.49 -29.51
N TRP A 146 -2.38 -13.12 -28.25
CA TRP A 146 -2.68 -13.95 -27.08
C TRP A 146 -3.99 -13.55 -26.38
N ALA A 147 -4.27 -12.25 -26.31
CA ALA A 147 -5.46 -11.74 -25.65
C ALA A 147 -6.72 -12.05 -26.46
N SER A 148 -7.69 -12.69 -25.83
CA SER A 148 -9.03 -12.94 -26.35
C SER A 148 -10.03 -11.89 -25.88
N ASN A 149 -9.72 -11.19 -24.78
CA ASN A 149 -10.57 -10.14 -24.22
C ASN A 149 -9.72 -9.01 -23.56
N PRO A 150 -10.31 -7.86 -23.19
CA PRO A 150 -9.58 -6.74 -22.59
C PRO A 150 -8.87 -7.03 -21.26
N ILE A 151 -9.32 -8.02 -20.47
CA ILE A 151 -8.70 -8.41 -19.19
C ILE A 151 -7.34 -9.06 -19.46
N ASP A 152 -7.23 -9.85 -20.53
CA ASP A 152 -6.00 -10.56 -20.91
C ASP A 152 -4.83 -9.60 -21.18
N HIS A 153 -5.11 -8.36 -21.58
CA HIS A 153 -4.08 -7.33 -21.70
C HIS A 153 -3.37 -7.10 -20.37
N PHE A 154 -4.12 -6.97 -19.28
CA PHE A 154 -3.57 -6.75 -17.94
C PHE A 154 -2.86 -8.00 -17.41
N ILE A 155 -3.43 -9.19 -17.65
CA ILE A 155 -2.82 -10.47 -17.25
C ILE A 155 -1.46 -10.63 -17.94
N LEU A 156 -1.40 -10.47 -19.26
CA LEU A 156 -0.14 -10.61 -20.00
C LEU A 156 0.89 -9.56 -19.59
N ALA A 157 0.44 -8.33 -19.31
CA ALA A 157 1.32 -7.28 -18.81
C ALA A 157 1.94 -7.68 -17.47
N LYS A 158 1.13 -8.21 -16.54
CA LYS A 158 1.60 -8.67 -15.24
C LYS A 158 2.55 -9.85 -15.35
N LEU A 159 2.22 -10.88 -16.14
CA LEU A 159 3.09 -12.03 -16.39
C LEU A 159 4.47 -11.59 -16.90
N LYS A 160 4.50 -10.72 -17.91
CA LYS A 160 5.77 -10.21 -18.45
C LYS A 160 6.56 -9.38 -17.45
N SER A 161 5.89 -8.54 -16.66
CA SER A 161 6.56 -7.76 -15.60
C SER A 161 7.20 -8.66 -14.54
N ALA A 162 6.63 -9.86 -14.33
CA ALA A 162 7.16 -10.89 -13.45
C ALA A 162 8.14 -11.85 -14.14
N GLY A 163 8.53 -11.59 -15.40
CA GLY A 163 9.42 -12.48 -16.17
C GLY A 163 8.78 -13.81 -16.59
N MET A 164 7.47 -13.96 -16.44
CA MET A 164 6.72 -15.17 -16.77
C MET A 164 6.16 -15.11 -18.19
N LYS A 165 5.90 -16.29 -18.76
CA LYS A 165 5.20 -16.46 -20.03
C LYS A 165 3.87 -17.18 -19.76
N PRO A 166 2.81 -16.83 -20.49
CA PRO A 166 1.57 -17.60 -20.42
C PRO A 166 1.79 -19.02 -20.95
N ASN A 167 1.04 -19.97 -20.41
CA ASN A 167 0.97 -21.32 -20.95
C ASN A 167 0.17 -21.34 -22.26
N ASP A 168 0.36 -22.39 -23.05
CA ASP A 168 -0.46 -22.65 -24.21
C ASP A 168 -1.92 -22.93 -23.79
N PRO A 169 -2.91 -22.62 -24.65
CA PRO A 169 -4.30 -22.94 -24.36
C PRO A 169 -4.47 -24.44 -24.09
N GLU A 170 -5.10 -24.77 -22.98
CA GLU A 170 -5.39 -26.15 -22.61
C GLU A 170 -6.45 -26.76 -23.55
N GLY A 171 -6.34 -28.06 -23.81
CA GLY A 171 -7.28 -28.78 -24.67
C GLY A 171 -8.71 -28.81 -24.10
N ARG A 172 -9.72 -28.88 -24.96
CA ARG A 172 -11.14 -28.94 -24.55
C ARG A 172 -11.52 -30.15 -23.69
N TYR A 173 -10.65 -31.17 -23.60
CA TYR A 173 -10.94 -32.46 -22.95
C TYR A 173 -9.88 -32.87 -21.90
N SER A 174 -8.97 -31.99 -21.51
CA SER A 174 -7.83 -32.32 -20.63
C SER A 174 -7.99 -31.90 -19.17
N LEU A 175 -9.13 -31.32 -18.80
CA LEU A 175 -9.48 -31.05 -17.40
C LEU A 175 -10.37 -32.21 -16.88
N ALA A 176 -9.73 -33.25 -16.36
CA ALA A 176 -10.36 -34.35 -15.64
C ALA A 176 -10.15 -34.21 -14.13
#